data_AF-A0A7X7SIT1-F1
#
_entry.id   AF-A0A7X7SIT1-F1
#
_cell.length_a   1.000
_cell.length_b   1.000
_cell.length_c   1.000
_cell.angle_alpha   90.00
_cell.angle_beta   90.00
_cell.angle_gamma   90.00
#
_symmetry.space_group_name_H-M   'P 1'
#
loop_
_entity.id
_entity.type
_entity.pdbx_description
1 polymer ?
#
loop_
_entity_poly.entity_id
_entity_poly.type
_entity_poly.pdbx_seq_one_letter_code
_entity_poly.pdbx_strand_id
1 'polypeptide(L)'
;MTLTAALLAVLATGACRSLSTRAPIAPLSFADTDSVATSVVAPGVTHVQVIDGRGPWSIHVLEVEADRCTPLLEARKPGSDLHARATTSAIGGDALAAINADFFILPRGTPVGAHVTNGVVLTGPTDRPIVGVVDPTVSPGAPWQTGTGRMRGHARVRDDSAAITQVNRPATPTSAYRGTTDGLTLYTARIGDAVPADSAARRVVLTMIDGDEAAGRAVVVSADSPAVATGMSAGTGVFLAHGSARDWARRRSPGDTVAWRADVVVVPTEWSSAAPGEGRGAQTAAMAAPVREAVGGFPELLRDGRPVLDQQRVVPAFGVNRHPRTAIG
;
A
#
# COMPACT_ATOMS: atom_id res chain seq x y z
N MET A 1 16.21 46.33 -34.81
CA MET A 1 15.40 45.11 -35.00
C MET A 1 16.38 43.94 -34.91
N THR A 2 16.36 43.05 -33.93
CA THR A 2 15.26 42.45 -33.17
C THR A 2 15.75 42.10 -31.76
N LEU A 3 14.97 42.46 -30.74
CA LEU A 3 15.15 41.96 -29.37
C LEU A 3 14.68 40.50 -29.30
N THR A 4 15.56 39.59 -28.89
CA THR A 4 15.20 38.22 -28.56
C THR A 4 14.79 38.19 -27.09
N ALA A 5 13.48 38.13 -26.83
CA ALA A 5 12.93 37.96 -25.50
C ALA A 5 13.21 36.52 -25.02
N ALA A 6 14.06 36.38 -24.00
CA ALA A 6 14.19 35.13 -23.25
C ALA A 6 12.94 34.96 -22.38
N LEU A 7 12.07 34.05 -22.78
CA LEU A 7 10.90 33.64 -22.01
C LEU A 7 11.40 32.91 -20.75
N LEU A 8 11.43 33.63 -19.63
CA LEU A 8 11.66 33.07 -18.30
C LEU A 8 10.44 32.19 -17.96
N ALA A 9 10.54 30.89 -18.22
CA ALA A 9 9.58 29.93 -17.71
C ALA A 9 9.77 29.82 -16.20
N VAL A 10 9.06 30.66 -15.45
CA VAL A 10 8.83 30.45 -14.03
C VAL A 10 8.01 29.16 -13.92
N LEU A 11 8.70 28.04 -13.69
CA LEU A 11 8.10 26.83 -13.15
C LEU A 11 7.55 27.19 -11.77
N ALA A 12 6.29 27.61 -11.75
CA ALA A 12 5.56 27.81 -10.51
C ALA A 12 5.63 26.51 -9.72
N THR A 13 6.13 26.59 -8.49
CA THR A 13 6.02 25.57 -7.45
C THR A 13 4.53 25.24 -7.27
N GLY A 14 4.06 24.23 -7.99
CA GLY A 14 2.67 23.82 -8.01
C GLY A 14 2.33 22.99 -6.77
N ALA A 15 2.13 23.64 -5.63
CA ALA A 15 1.42 23.08 -4.48
C ALA A 15 0.74 24.25 -3.74
N CYS A 16 -0.57 24.14 -3.52
CA CYS A 16 -1.45 25.19 -2.96
C CYS A 16 -1.72 26.40 -3.89
N ARG A 17 -2.60 26.21 -4.90
CA ARG A 17 -3.30 27.35 -5.53
C ARG A 17 -4.62 27.60 -4.77
N SER A 18 -4.66 28.72 -4.05
CA SER A 18 -5.82 29.20 -3.27
C SER A 18 -6.96 29.66 -4.17
N LEU A 19 -8.12 29.00 -4.10
CA LEU A 19 -9.41 29.52 -4.58
C LEU A 19 -10.63 29.00 -3.77
N SER A 20 -10.53 28.85 -2.44
CA SER A 20 -11.72 28.54 -1.61
C SER A 20 -12.08 29.70 -0.69
N THR A 21 -13.33 30.17 -0.78
CA THR A 21 -13.96 31.13 0.14
C THR A 21 -14.68 30.45 1.31
N ARG A 22 -14.51 29.13 1.47
CA ARG A 22 -15.13 28.39 2.57
C ARG A 22 -14.48 28.78 3.89
N ALA A 23 -15.32 28.92 4.93
CA ALA A 23 -14.84 29.17 6.28
C ALA A 23 -13.85 28.08 6.69
N PRO A 24 -12.75 28.43 7.40
CA PRO A 24 -11.80 27.44 7.90
C PRO A 24 -12.50 26.38 8.74
N ILE A 25 -11.95 25.15 8.74
CA ILE A 25 -12.42 24.08 9.64
C ILE A 25 -12.44 24.61 11.07
N ALA A 26 -13.52 24.34 11.80
CA ALA A 26 -13.63 24.73 13.20
C ALA A 26 -12.46 24.12 13.99
N PRO A 27 -11.81 24.88 14.87
CA PRO A 27 -10.64 24.37 15.59
C PRO A 27 -11.01 23.11 16.37
N LEU A 28 -10.12 22.11 16.35
CA LEU A 28 -10.28 20.90 17.13
C LEU A 28 -10.52 21.23 18.60
N SER A 29 -11.59 20.68 19.16
CA SER A 29 -11.92 20.81 20.57
C SER A 29 -11.60 19.51 21.29
N PHE A 30 -10.76 19.61 22.31
CA PHE A 30 -10.34 18.49 23.15
C PHE A 30 -10.91 18.73 24.55
N ALA A 31 -11.73 17.80 25.02
CA ALA A 31 -12.56 17.97 26.23
C ALA A 31 -11.74 18.25 27.51
N ASP A 32 -10.53 17.70 27.60
CA ASP A 32 -9.69 17.75 28.81
C ASP A 32 -8.27 18.24 28.44
N THR A 33 -8.14 19.50 28.04
CA THR A 33 -6.86 20.04 27.55
C THR A 33 -6.20 20.96 28.57
N ASP A 34 -4.91 20.74 28.81
CA ASP A 34 -4.07 21.67 29.59
C ASP A 34 -3.57 22.81 28.69
N SER A 35 -2.94 22.47 27.56
CA SER A 35 -2.48 23.46 26.58
C SER A 35 -2.64 23.01 25.13
N VAL A 36 -2.85 24.01 24.26
CA VAL A 36 -2.90 23.86 22.80
C VAL A 36 -1.91 24.84 22.18
N ALA A 37 -1.06 24.35 21.29
CA ALA A 37 -0.23 25.17 20.42
C ALA A 37 -0.57 24.87 18.96
N THR A 38 -0.79 25.92 18.17
CA THR A 38 -1.15 25.79 16.76
C THR A 38 -0.12 26.53 15.91
N SER A 39 0.33 25.89 14.83
CA SER A 39 1.22 26.50 13.85
C SER A 39 0.77 26.17 12.43
N VAL A 40 0.85 27.17 11.53
CA VAL A 40 0.57 26.96 10.12
C VAL A 40 1.82 26.38 9.46
N VAL A 41 1.70 25.19 8.85
CA VAL A 41 2.79 24.51 8.14
C VAL A 41 2.86 25.02 6.70
N ALA A 42 1.69 25.15 6.06
CA ALA A 42 1.51 25.68 4.71
C ALA A 42 0.06 26.22 4.58
N PRO A 43 -0.29 26.99 3.54
CA PRO A 43 -1.68 27.36 3.30
C PRO A 43 -2.60 26.13 3.23
N GLY A 44 -3.60 26.07 4.13
CA GLY A 44 -4.51 24.94 4.27
C GLY A 44 -3.95 23.73 5.03
N VAL A 45 -2.78 23.85 5.65
CA VAL A 45 -2.15 22.79 6.46
C VAL A 45 -1.73 23.34 7.82
N THR A 46 -2.28 22.77 8.88
CA THR A 46 -2.10 23.25 10.26
C THR A 46 -1.57 22.12 11.13
N HIS A 47 -0.55 22.41 11.94
CA HIS A 47 -0.11 21.53 13.00
C HIS A 47 -0.67 22.00 14.35
N VAL A 48 -1.33 21.09 15.05
CA VAL A 48 -1.88 21.30 16.39
C VAL A 48 -1.16 20.35 17.35
N GLN A 49 -0.54 20.92 18.38
CA GLN A 49 -0.02 20.18 19.52
C GLN A 49 -0.95 20.36 20.72
N VAL A 50 -1.32 19.25 21.35
CA VAL A 50 -2.21 19.22 22.51
C VAL A 50 -1.51 18.51 23.66
N ILE A 51 -1.53 19.13 24.83
CA ILE A 51 -1.21 18.49 26.10
C ILE A 51 -2.53 18.16 26.80
N ASP A 52 -2.87 16.88 26.91
CA ASP A 52 -4.13 16.42 27.52
C ASP A 52 -4.00 16.37 29.05
N GLY A 53 -4.93 16.99 29.77
CA GLY A 53 -4.92 17.09 31.23
C GLY A 53 -5.18 15.77 31.98
N ARG A 54 -5.57 14.69 31.30
CA ARG A 54 -5.82 13.37 31.92
C ARG A 54 -4.59 12.47 31.97
N GLY A 55 -3.44 12.95 31.52
CA GLY A 55 -2.17 12.23 31.65
C GLY A 55 -0.99 13.13 31.29
N PRO A 56 0.21 12.58 31.12
CA PRO A 56 1.24 13.26 30.35
C PRO A 56 1.11 12.85 28.88
N TRP A 57 -0.01 13.20 28.22
CA TRP A 57 -0.16 12.96 26.79
C TRP A 57 0.27 14.18 25.99
N SER A 58 1.09 13.96 24.97
CA SER A 58 1.33 14.93 23.91
C SER A 58 0.76 14.38 22.60
N ILE A 59 -0.24 15.06 22.05
CA ILE A 59 -0.94 14.66 20.83
C ILE A 59 -0.55 15.67 19.74
N HIS A 60 -0.05 15.17 18.63
CA HIS A 60 0.29 15.97 17.46
C HIS A 60 -0.67 15.64 16.34
N VAL A 61 -1.40 16.64 15.85
CA VAL A 61 -2.37 16.52 14.76
C VAL A 61 -1.92 17.41 13.61
N LEU A 62 -1.89 16.85 12.41
CA LEU A 62 -1.74 17.62 11.18
C LEU A 62 -3.08 17.65 10.48
N GLU A 63 -3.68 18.83 10.39
CA GLU A 63 -4.94 19.05 9.71
C GLU A 63 -4.69 19.56 8.29
N VAL A 64 -5.37 18.96 7.31
CA VAL A 64 -5.28 19.36 5.90
C VAL A 64 -6.69 19.73 5.41
N GLU A 65 -6.88 20.99 5.08
CA GLU A 65 -8.10 21.50 4.46
C GLU A 65 -8.07 21.17 2.96
N ALA A 66 -8.70 20.05 2.57
CA ALA A 66 -8.63 19.50 1.21
C ALA A 66 -9.04 20.48 0.09
N ASP A 67 -9.88 21.47 0.40
CA ASP A 67 -10.34 22.52 -0.52
C ASP A 67 -9.36 23.69 -0.67
N ARG A 68 -8.38 23.83 0.24
CA ARG A 68 -7.34 24.85 0.22
C ARG A 68 -5.96 24.28 -0.12
N CYS A 69 -5.73 23.03 0.26
CA CYS A 69 -4.54 22.26 -0.02
C CYS A 69 -4.98 20.85 -0.43
N THR A 70 -4.62 20.43 -1.64
CA THR A 70 -4.74 19.02 -2.05
C THR A 70 -3.33 18.44 -2.12
N PRO A 71 -2.73 18.08 -0.97
CA PRO A 71 -1.37 17.56 -0.99
C PRO A 71 -1.35 16.21 -1.70
N LEU A 72 -0.22 15.90 -2.33
CA LEU A 72 0.04 14.54 -2.78
C LEU A 72 0.36 13.70 -1.53
N LEU A 73 -0.50 12.72 -1.24
CA LEU A 73 -0.20 11.70 -0.24
C LEU A 73 0.62 10.62 -0.92
N GLU A 74 1.75 10.23 -0.34
CA GLU A 74 2.65 9.20 -0.87
C GLU A 74 2.95 8.14 0.20
N ALA A 75 2.88 6.86 -0.19
CA ALA A 75 3.41 5.77 0.62
C ALA A 75 4.89 5.62 0.32
N ARG A 76 5.74 5.93 1.30
CA ARG A 76 7.20 5.93 1.12
C ARG A 76 7.89 4.80 1.87
N LYS A 77 8.89 4.21 1.22
CA LYS A 77 9.81 3.23 1.80
C LYS A 77 11.25 3.65 1.49
N PRO A 78 12.21 3.47 2.41
CA PRO A 78 13.60 3.81 2.12
C PRO A 78 14.18 2.83 1.10
N GLY A 79 14.83 3.37 0.06
CA GLY A 79 15.51 2.57 -0.97
C GLY A 79 14.57 1.74 -1.85
N SER A 80 15.18 0.90 -2.69
CA SER A 80 14.45 -0.03 -3.56
C SER A 80 14.00 -1.30 -2.84
N ASP A 81 14.69 -1.69 -1.79
CA ASP A 81 14.54 -3.03 -1.20
C ASP A 81 13.36 -3.11 -0.24
N LEU A 82 12.63 -4.22 -0.27
CA LEU A 82 11.56 -4.50 0.67
C LEU A 82 12.07 -4.64 2.11
N HIS A 83 13.33 -5.03 2.27
CA HIS A 83 14.01 -5.23 3.56
C HIS A 83 14.83 -4.01 3.98
N ALA A 84 14.20 -2.84 4.00
CA ALA A 84 14.83 -1.58 4.38
C ALA A 84 14.01 -0.81 5.44
N ARG A 85 14.72 -0.09 6.32
CA ARG A 85 14.15 0.77 7.36
C ARG A 85 15.00 2.02 7.55
N ALA A 86 14.33 3.14 7.76
CA ALA A 86 14.91 4.41 8.17
C ALA A 86 13.89 5.16 9.06
N THR A 87 14.31 6.24 9.70
CA THR A 87 13.40 7.08 10.49
C THR A 87 12.44 7.83 9.58
N THR A 88 11.25 8.19 10.10
CA THR A 88 10.28 9.03 9.38
C THR A 88 10.92 10.34 8.89
N SER A 89 11.79 10.94 9.70
CA SER A 89 12.54 12.15 9.34
C SER A 89 13.49 11.97 8.15
N ALA A 90 14.05 10.77 7.97
CA ALA A 90 14.94 10.48 6.84
C ALA A 90 14.16 10.18 5.56
N ILE A 91 12.99 9.54 5.67
CA ILE A 91 12.15 9.15 4.53
C ILE A 91 11.30 10.33 4.01
N GLY A 92 10.82 11.18 4.92
CA GLY A 92 9.92 12.29 4.62
C GLY A 92 10.58 13.66 4.68
N GLY A 93 11.91 13.76 4.59
CA GLY A 93 12.64 15.02 4.79
C GLY A 93 12.30 16.14 3.80
N ASP A 94 11.75 15.78 2.64
CA ASP A 94 11.27 16.67 1.58
C ASP A 94 9.74 16.85 1.56
N ALA A 95 9.01 16.16 2.45
CA ALA A 95 7.56 16.29 2.54
C ALA A 95 7.14 17.48 3.42
N LEU A 96 5.95 18.04 3.17
CA LEU A 96 5.35 19.05 4.06
C LEU A 96 5.21 18.53 5.51
N ALA A 97 4.90 17.24 5.63
CA ALA A 97 4.88 16.50 6.88
C ALA A 97 4.93 15.00 6.59
N ALA A 98 5.34 14.20 7.56
CA ALA A 98 5.36 12.75 7.46
C ALA A 98 5.07 12.09 8.81
N ILE A 99 4.35 10.97 8.76
CA ILE A 99 4.07 10.10 9.90
C ILE A 99 4.57 8.69 9.60
N ASN A 100 4.91 7.90 10.63
CA ASN A 100 5.07 6.46 10.43
C ASN A 100 3.71 5.83 10.11
N ALA A 101 3.68 4.78 9.31
CA ALA A 101 2.44 4.12 8.89
C ALA A 101 2.35 2.68 9.46
N ASP A 102 2.41 1.68 8.59
CA ASP A 102 2.17 0.28 8.91
C ASP A 102 3.21 -0.33 9.87
N PHE A 103 2.86 -1.49 10.41
CA PHE A 103 3.78 -2.40 11.09
C PHE A 103 4.82 -2.96 10.13
N PHE A 104 5.98 -3.30 10.68
CA PHE A 104 7.04 -3.97 9.94
C PHE A 104 7.76 -5.00 10.82
N ILE A 105 8.35 -5.99 10.17
CA ILE A 105 9.07 -7.08 10.82
C ILE A 105 10.46 -6.59 11.25
N LEU A 106 10.78 -6.73 12.53
CA LEU A 106 12.12 -6.44 13.05
C LEU A 106 13.05 -7.65 12.91
N PRO A 107 14.35 -7.43 12.64
CA PRO A 107 15.00 -6.13 12.39
C PRO A 107 14.90 -5.63 10.93
N ARG A 108 14.36 -6.43 10.01
CA ARG A 108 14.47 -6.25 8.54
C ARG A 108 13.71 -5.06 7.95
N GLY A 109 12.66 -4.56 8.59
CA GLY A 109 11.85 -3.45 8.04
C GLY A 109 10.84 -3.87 6.96
N THR A 110 10.56 -5.17 6.80
CA THR A 110 9.55 -5.68 5.86
C THR A 110 8.15 -5.26 6.31
N PRO A 111 7.33 -4.59 5.48
CA PRO A 111 5.96 -4.23 5.87
C PRO A 111 5.11 -5.47 6.16
N VAL A 112 4.23 -5.38 7.15
CA VAL A 112 3.34 -6.49 7.54
C VAL A 112 2.06 -6.48 6.71
N GLY A 113 1.45 -5.32 6.46
CA GLY A 113 0.30 -5.13 5.59
C GLY A 113 0.69 -4.82 4.15
N ALA A 114 -0.24 -4.25 3.38
CA ALA A 114 0.02 -3.82 2.02
C ALA A 114 0.99 -2.63 1.98
N HIS A 115 1.79 -2.56 0.93
CA HIS A 115 2.53 -1.35 0.58
C HIS A 115 2.47 -1.17 -0.94
N VAL A 116 1.89 -0.05 -1.39
CA VAL A 116 1.80 0.32 -2.80
C VAL A 116 2.35 1.73 -2.94
N THR A 117 3.27 1.93 -3.88
CA THR A 117 3.84 3.24 -4.19
C THR A 117 3.77 3.46 -5.69
N ASN A 118 3.18 4.57 -6.11
CA ASN A 118 2.99 4.91 -7.52
C ASN A 118 2.39 3.77 -8.38
N GLY A 119 1.41 3.05 -7.82
CA GLY A 119 0.74 1.90 -8.43
C GLY A 119 1.53 0.59 -8.36
N VAL A 120 2.78 0.62 -7.89
CA VAL A 120 3.62 -0.57 -7.73
C VAL A 120 3.37 -1.22 -6.38
N VAL A 121 2.92 -2.48 -6.39
CA VAL A 121 2.71 -3.28 -5.18
C VAL A 121 4.06 -3.81 -4.69
N LEU A 122 4.60 -3.21 -3.63
CA LEU A 122 5.84 -3.66 -2.99
C LEU A 122 5.60 -4.94 -2.18
N THR A 123 4.47 -5.00 -1.46
CA THR A 123 3.98 -6.21 -0.80
C THR A 123 2.45 -6.25 -0.82
N GLY A 124 1.90 -7.44 -1.05
CA GLY A 124 0.46 -7.67 -1.15
C GLY A 124 -0.29 -7.45 0.18
N PRO A 125 -1.62 -7.23 0.12
CA PRO A 125 -2.47 -7.01 1.27
C PRO A 125 -2.67 -8.27 2.12
N THR A 126 -3.04 -8.05 3.38
CA THR A 126 -3.49 -9.07 4.32
C THR A 126 -4.98 -8.86 4.64
N ASP A 127 -5.50 -9.54 5.66
CA ASP A 127 -6.83 -9.31 6.24
C ASP A 127 -6.95 -8.01 7.09
N ARG A 128 -5.91 -7.17 7.07
CA ARG A 128 -5.84 -5.90 7.79
C ARG A 128 -6.38 -4.76 6.93
N PRO A 129 -6.94 -3.72 7.56
CA PRO A 129 -7.36 -2.54 6.84
C PRO A 129 -6.15 -1.83 6.22
N ILE A 130 -6.39 -1.13 5.13
CA ILE A 130 -5.45 -0.27 4.43
C ILE A 130 -6.06 1.12 4.29
N VAL A 131 -5.20 2.13 4.21
CA VAL A 131 -5.54 3.43 3.65
C VAL A 131 -4.93 3.46 2.25
N GLY A 132 -5.74 3.73 1.24
CA GLY A 132 -5.33 3.78 -0.15
C GLY A 132 -5.70 5.09 -0.81
N VAL A 133 -4.81 5.65 -1.61
CA VAL A 133 -5.03 6.83 -2.45
C VAL A 133 -5.35 6.33 -3.85
N VAL A 134 -6.49 6.72 -4.38
CA VAL A 134 -6.88 6.40 -5.77
C VAL A 134 -6.51 7.57 -6.68
N ASP A 135 -6.30 7.28 -7.96
CA ASP A 135 -6.06 8.35 -8.93
C ASP A 135 -7.29 9.29 -8.96
N PRO A 136 -7.12 10.60 -8.70
CA PRO A 136 -8.24 11.54 -8.67
C PRO A 136 -8.94 11.70 -10.02
N THR A 137 -8.28 11.33 -11.13
CA THR A 137 -8.93 11.24 -12.44
C THR A 137 -9.94 10.09 -12.53
N VAL A 138 -9.76 9.06 -11.70
CA VAL A 138 -10.62 7.87 -11.64
C VAL A 138 -11.69 8.01 -10.54
N SER A 139 -11.39 8.68 -9.43
CA SER A 139 -12.36 8.95 -8.36
C SER A 139 -12.34 10.43 -7.93
N PRO A 140 -13.05 11.31 -8.67
CA PRO A 140 -13.15 12.71 -8.31
C PRO A 140 -13.89 12.87 -6.97
N GLY A 141 -13.26 13.52 -5.98
CA GLY A 141 -13.88 13.88 -4.70
C GLY A 141 -13.61 12.94 -3.53
N ALA A 142 -12.98 11.78 -3.74
CA ALA A 142 -12.52 10.88 -2.67
C ALA A 142 -11.07 10.43 -2.94
N PRO A 143 -10.07 11.33 -2.73
CA PRO A 143 -8.68 11.04 -3.10
C PRO A 143 -8.09 9.86 -2.31
N TRP A 144 -8.69 9.50 -1.18
CA TRP A 144 -8.29 8.35 -0.38
C TRP A 144 -9.50 7.56 0.13
N GLN A 145 -9.27 6.29 0.45
CA GLN A 145 -10.26 5.31 0.89
C GLN A 145 -9.67 4.45 2.00
N THR A 146 -10.50 4.06 2.96
CA THR A 146 -10.15 3.07 3.98
C THR A 146 -10.98 1.81 3.80
N GLY A 147 -10.38 0.66 4.01
CA GLY A 147 -11.09 -0.61 3.90
C GLY A 147 -10.13 -1.77 3.85
N THR A 148 -10.58 -2.92 3.36
CA THR A 148 -9.72 -4.09 3.22
C THR A 148 -9.05 -4.10 1.85
N GLY A 149 -7.73 -4.27 1.85
CA GLY A 149 -6.98 -4.44 0.61
C GLY A 149 -7.31 -5.77 -0.09
N ARG A 150 -7.43 -5.73 -1.41
CA ARG A 150 -7.56 -6.93 -2.26
C ARG A 150 -6.61 -6.83 -3.44
N MET A 151 -5.97 -7.95 -3.76
CA MET A 151 -5.23 -8.06 -5.00
C MET A 151 -6.21 -8.12 -6.18
N ARG A 152 -5.92 -7.33 -7.20
CA ARG A 152 -6.51 -7.45 -8.53
C ARG A 152 -5.38 -7.64 -9.51
N GLY A 153 -4.97 -8.89 -9.69
CA GLY A 153 -3.87 -9.21 -10.59
C GLY A 153 -4.08 -10.50 -11.36
N HIS A 154 -3.43 -10.59 -12.50
CA HIS A 154 -3.45 -11.78 -13.35
C HIS A 154 -2.15 -11.88 -14.15
N ALA A 155 -1.72 -13.12 -14.42
CA ALA A 155 -0.73 -13.45 -15.41
C ALA A 155 -1.40 -14.16 -16.58
N ARG A 156 -0.97 -13.90 -17.81
CA ARG A 156 -1.56 -14.43 -19.04
C ARG A 156 -0.49 -14.91 -20.01
N VAL A 157 -0.73 -16.08 -20.60
CA VAL A 157 0.01 -16.62 -21.75
C VAL A 157 -1.02 -16.99 -22.81
N ARG A 158 -1.01 -16.31 -23.95
CA ARG A 158 -2.05 -16.46 -25.00
C ARG A 158 -3.44 -16.28 -24.40
N ASP A 159 -4.26 -17.33 -24.30
CA ASP A 159 -5.62 -17.30 -23.72
C ASP A 159 -5.72 -17.92 -22.33
N ASP A 160 -4.61 -18.44 -21.79
CA ASP A 160 -4.55 -19.09 -20.48
C ASP A 160 -4.10 -18.09 -19.40
N SER A 161 -4.88 -17.95 -18.32
CA SER A 161 -4.63 -16.99 -17.25
C SER A 161 -4.68 -17.61 -15.86
N ALA A 162 -3.99 -16.98 -14.91
CA ALA A 162 -4.06 -17.28 -13.50
C ALA A 162 -4.05 -16.00 -12.68
N ALA A 163 -4.79 -15.99 -11.56
CA ALA A 163 -4.86 -14.83 -10.68
C ALA A 163 -3.55 -14.64 -9.90
N ILE A 164 -3.08 -13.41 -9.84
CA ILE A 164 -2.02 -13.00 -8.91
C ILE A 164 -2.70 -12.57 -7.62
N THR A 165 -2.49 -13.36 -6.57
CA THR A 165 -3.17 -13.20 -5.28
C THR A 165 -2.26 -12.63 -4.21
N GLN A 166 -0.94 -12.54 -4.46
CA GLN A 166 0.04 -11.89 -3.60
C GLN A 166 1.24 -11.35 -4.39
N VAL A 167 1.96 -10.41 -3.78
CA VAL A 167 3.26 -9.89 -4.26
C VAL A 167 4.25 -9.86 -3.11
N ASN A 168 5.47 -10.38 -3.34
CA ASN A 168 6.60 -10.41 -2.40
C ASN A 168 6.28 -10.87 -0.97
N ARG A 169 5.24 -11.71 -0.82
CA ARG A 169 4.80 -12.26 0.46
C ARG A 169 4.76 -13.78 0.37
N PRO A 170 5.45 -14.51 1.26
CA PRO A 170 5.37 -15.97 1.29
C PRO A 170 3.93 -16.44 1.46
N ALA A 171 3.54 -17.48 0.70
CA ALA A 171 2.19 -18.03 0.76
C ALA A 171 1.87 -18.66 2.12
N THR A 172 2.89 -19.17 2.84
CA THR A 172 2.70 -19.77 4.17
C THR A 172 2.16 -18.72 5.16
N PRO A 173 0.95 -18.92 5.71
CA PRO A 173 0.43 -18.02 6.73
C PRO A 173 1.37 -18.01 7.94
N THR A 174 1.60 -16.83 8.49
CA THR A 174 2.34 -16.67 9.74
C THR A 174 1.41 -16.06 10.80
N SER A 175 1.84 -16.01 12.05
CA SER A 175 1.12 -15.22 13.07
C SER A 175 0.97 -13.75 12.68
N ALA A 176 1.83 -13.24 11.79
CA ALA A 176 1.80 -11.86 11.31
C ALA A 176 0.78 -11.62 10.17
N TYR A 177 0.38 -12.65 9.41
CA TYR A 177 -0.59 -12.53 8.32
C TYR A 177 -1.28 -13.87 7.97
N ARG A 178 -2.60 -13.82 7.71
CA ARG A 178 -3.38 -14.92 7.14
C ARG A 178 -3.57 -14.67 5.64
N GLY A 179 -2.68 -15.21 4.81
CA GLY A 179 -2.77 -15.10 3.35
C GLY A 179 -3.60 -16.21 2.72
N THR A 180 -4.03 -16.01 1.48
CA THR A 180 -4.52 -17.12 0.63
C THR A 180 -3.33 -17.95 0.17
N THR A 181 -3.48 -19.27 0.22
CA THR A 181 -2.51 -20.24 -0.33
C THR A 181 -2.92 -20.71 -1.74
N ASP A 182 -3.88 -20.07 -2.38
CA ASP A 182 -4.29 -20.36 -3.76
C ASP A 182 -4.02 -19.14 -4.67
N GLY A 183 -3.52 -19.41 -5.87
CA GLY A 183 -3.13 -18.41 -6.86
C GLY A 183 -1.62 -18.27 -7.09
N LEU A 184 -1.24 -17.23 -7.82
CA LEU A 184 0.16 -16.86 -8.06
C LEU A 184 0.62 -15.83 -7.02
N THR A 185 1.77 -16.07 -6.42
CA THR A 185 2.57 -15.03 -5.75
C THR A 185 3.61 -14.53 -6.73
N LEU A 186 3.56 -13.23 -7.07
CA LEU A 186 4.60 -12.56 -7.86
C LEU A 186 5.74 -12.11 -6.94
N TYR A 187 6.96 -12.53 -7.24
CA TYR A 187 8.17 -11.99 -6.64
C TYR A 187 8.92 -11.12 -7.65
N THR A 188 9.30 -9.93 -7.19
CA THR A 188 10.08 -8.95 -7.92
C THR A 188 11.41 -8.73 -7.22
N ALA A 189 12.35 -8.03 -7.87
CA ALA A 189 13.67 -7.75 -7.31
C ALA A 189 13.63 -7.05 -5.93
N ARG A 190 12.49 -6.41 -5.59
CA ARG A 190 12.23 -5.83 -4.26
C ARG A 190 12.43 -6.80 -3.11
N ILE A 191 12.21 -8.10 -3.30
CA ILE A 191 12.39 -9.09 -2.23
C ILE A 191 13.85 -9.18 -1.73
N GLY A 192 14.81 -8.62 -2.49
CA GLY A 192 16.24 -8.75 -2.26
C GLY A 192 16.82 -9.92 -3.06
N ASP A 193 17.88 -10.55 -2.53
CA ASP A 193 18.72 -11.46 -3.32
C ASP A 193 18.08 -12.78 -3.70
N ALA A 194 17.01 -13.22 -3.02
CA ALA A 194 16.39 -14.50 -3.30
C ALA A 194 14.91 -14.61 -2.91
N VAL A 195 14.19 -15.38 -3.72
CA VAL A 195 12.88 -15.94 -3.36
C VAL A 195 13.10 -17.18 -2.49
N PRO A 196 12.43 -17.30 -1.31
CA PRO A 196 12.54 -18.47 -0.46
C PRO A 196 12.18 -19.79 -1.18
N ALA A 197 12.79 -20.90 -0.74
CA ALA A 197 12.38 -22.23 -1.19
C ALA A 197 10.95 -22.53 -0.74
N ASP A 198 10.16 -23.17 -1.60
CA ASP A 198 8.78 -23.56 -1.30
C ASP A 198 8.42 -24.84 -2.07
N SER A 199 8.63 -25.99 -1.44
CA SER A 199 8.37 -27.29 -2.05
C SER A 199 6.89 -27.55 -2.34
N ALA A 200 5.97 -26.77 -1.77
CA ALA A 200 4.54 -26.89 -2.05
C ALA A 200 4.14 -26.13 -3.33
N ALA A 201 4.94 -25.16 -3.75
CA ALA A 201 4.71 -24.36 -4.95
C ALA A 201 5.18 -25.05 -6.23
N ARG A 202 4.67 -24.57 -7.36
CA ARG A 202 5.33 -24.68 -8.67
C ARG A 202 5.93 -23.31 -9.00
N ARG A 203 7.24 -23.25 -9.26
CA ARG A 203 7.96 -22.04 -9.63
C ARG A 203 7.92 -21.83 -11.14
N VAL A 204 7.77 -20.58 -11.57
CA VAL A 204 8.02 -20.13 -12.94
C VAL A 204 9.00 -18.95 -12.86
N VAL A 205 10.20 -19.11 -13.42
CA VAL A 205 11.23 -18.07 -13.47
C VAL A 205 11.10 -17.31 -14.77
N LEU A 206 11.21 -15.99 -14.69
CA LEU A 206 10.96 -15.06 -15.78
C LEU A 206 12.16 -14.13 -15.99
N THR A 207 12.43 -13.80 -17.25
CA THR A 207 13.30 -12.68 -17.63
C THR A 207 12.46 -11.59 -18.28
N MET A 208 12.50 -10.39 -17.69
CA MET A 208 11.75 -9.21 -18.14
C MET A 208 12.10 -8.87 -19.61
N ILE A 209 11.06 -8.57 -20.40
CA ILE A 209 11.19 -8.00 -21.75
C ILE A 209 10.96 -6.48 -21.65
N ASP A 210 9.81 -6.09 -21.10
CA ASP A 210 9.40 -4.69 -20.91
C ASP A 210 8.36 -4.54 -19.80
N GLY A 211 8.00 -3.29 -19.52
CA GLY A 211 7.12 -2.90 -18.43
C GLY A 211 7.84 -2.85 -17.09
N ASP A 212 7.06 -2.92 -16.02
CA ASP A 212 7.54 -2.80 -14.65
C ASP A 212 6.93 -3.86 -13.73
N GLU A 213 7.15 -3.69 -12.43
CA GLU A 213 6.68 -4.58 -11.38
C GLU A 213 5.14 -4.62 -11.27
N ALA A 214 4.45 -3.54 -11.63
CA ALA A 214 2.99 -3.46 -11.62
C ALA A 214 2.38 -4.09 -12.87
N ALA A 215 2.97 -3.86 -14.04
CA ALA A 215 2.54 -4.48 -15.29
C ALA A 215 3.71 -4.68 -16.26
N GLY A 216 3.94 -5.92 -16.68
CA GLY A 216 5.08 -6.22 -17.54
C GLY A 216 4.87 -7.42 -18.45
N ARG A 217 5.85 -7.61 -19.33
CA ARG A 217 5.99 -8.83 -20.14
C ARG A 217 7.35 -9.46 -19.90
N ALA A 218 7.39 -10.77 -19.88
CA ALA A 218 8.60 -11.54 -19.65
C ALA A 218 8.59 -12.85 -20.42
N VAL A 219 9.77 -13.42 -20.65
CA VAL A 219 9.93 -14.78 -21.18
C VAL A 219 10.10 -15.75 -20.01
N VAL A 220 9.40 -16.88 -20.06
CA VAL A 220 9.63 -17.99 -19.14
C VAL A 220 11.01 -18.59 -19.41
N VAL A 221 11.85 -18.63 -18.38
CA VAL A 221 13.17 -19.26 -18.42
C VAL A 221 13.08 -20.71 -17.97
N SER A 222 12.33 -20.96 -16.90
CA SER A 222 12.11 -22.29 -16.38
C SER A 222 10.77 -22.37 -15.64
N ALA A 223 10.23 -23.59 -15.57
CA ALA A 223 9.12 -23.91 -14.70
C ALA A 223 9.43 -25.24 -14.01
N ASP A 224 9.51 -25.25 -12.69
CA ASP A 224 9.91 -26.40 -11.88
C ASP A 224 9.26 -26.37 -10.48
N SER A 225 9.56 -27.35 -9.62
CA SER A 225 9.19 -27.29 -8.21
C SER A 225 10.41 -26.82 -7.41
N PRO A 226 10.36 -25.69 -6.70
CA PRO A 226 11.55 -25.09 -6.12
C PRO A 226 11.93 -25.77 -4.81
N ALA A 227 12.83 -26.76 -4.89
CA ALA A 227 13.43 -27.37 -3.69
C ALA A 227 14.46 -26.48 -2.99
N VAL A 228 14.90 -25.40 -3.66
CA VAL A 228 15.91 -24.45 -3.18
C VAL A 228 15.49 -23.02 -3.50
N ALA A 229 16.10 -22.05 -2.83
CA ALA A 229 15.88 -20.64 -3.07
C ALA A 229 16.20 -20.24 -4.53
N THR A 230 15.51 -19.23 -5.04
CA THR A 230 15.71 -18.71 -6.40
C THR A 230 16.43 -17.38 -6.32
N GLY A 231 17.62 -17.28 -6.91
CA GLY A 231 18.33 -16.00 -6.98
C GLY A 231 17.53 -14.94 -7.74
N MET A 232 17.63 -13.70 -7.28
CA MET A 232 16.94 -12.55 -7.86
C MET A 232 17.97 -11.53 -8.33
N SER A 233 17.65 -10.86 -9.44
CA SER A 233 18.42 -9.75 -9.99
C SER A 233 17.46 -8.71 -10.56
N ALA A 234 17.98 -7.52 -10.86
CA ALA A 234 17.27 -6.61 -11.76
C ALA A 234 16.91 -7.36 -13.06
N GLY A 235 15.64 -7.29 -13.47
CA GLY A 235 15.14 -7.99 -14.65
C GLY A 235 14.71 -9.45 -14.44
N THR A 236 14.76 -9.97 -13.21
CA THR A 236 14.22 -11.30 -12.87
C THR A 236 12.86 -11.15 -12.19
N GLY A 237 11.86 -11.90 -12.68
CA GLY A 237 10.57 -12.10 -12.02
C GLY A 237 10.38 -13.58 -11.67
N VAL A 238 9.65 -13.87 -10.61
CA VAL A 238 9.33 -15.26 -10.24
C VAL A 238 7.86 -15.35 -9.85
N PHE A 239 7.15 -16.30 -10.44
CA PHE A 239 5.87 -16.74 -9.89
C PHE A 239 6.08 -17.98 -9.02
N LEU A 240 5.57 -17.96 -7.80
CA LEU A 240 5.26 -19.17 -7.05
C LEU A 240 3.77 -19.45 -7.16
N ALA A 241 3.42 -20.57 -7.77
CA ALA A 241 2.04 -20.98 -7.99
C ALA A 241 1.64 -22.04 -6.96
N HIS A 242 0.54 -21.77 -6.26
CA HIS A 242 -0.05 -22.68 -5.28
C HIS A 242 -1.48 -23.03 -5.69
N GLY A 243 -2.04 -24.07 -5.05
CA GLY A 243 -3.41 -24.52 -5.31
C GLY A 243 -3.70 -24.77 -6.79
N SER A 244 -4.80 -24.19 -7.27
CA SER A 244 -5.29 -24.27 -8.64
C SER A 244 -4.32 -23.66 -9.67
N ALA A 245 -3.54 -22.65 -9.27
CA ALA A 245 -2.57 -22.00 -10.17
C ALA A 245 -1.38 -22.90 -10.53
N ARG A 246 -1.17 -24.02 -9.81
CA ARG A 246 -0.13 -25.00 -10.14
C ARG A 246 -0.34 -25.60 -11.53
N ASP A 247 -1.58 -25.80 -11.95
CA ASP A 247 -1.88 -26.37 -13.26
C ASP A 247 -1.56 -25.37 -14.38
N TRP A 248 -1.82 -24.08 -14.16
CA TRP A 248 -1.37 -23.01 -15.05
C TRP A 248 0.16 -23.01 -15.18
N ALA A 249 0.89 -23.13 -14.06
CA ALA A 249 2.35 -23.16 -14.06
C ALA A 249 2.94 -24.43 -14.70
N ARG A 250 2.27 -25.58 -14.61
CA ARG A 250 2.68 -26.84 -15.29
C ARG A 250 2.62 -26.74 -16.82
N ARG A 251 1.73 -25.90 -17.35
CA ARG A 251 1.60 -25.64 -18.78
C ARG A 251 2.57 -24.57 -19.28
N ARG A 252 3.51 -24.09 -18.46
CA ARG A 252 4.55 -23.13 -18.87
C ARG A 252 5.80 -23.86 -19.31
N SER A 253 6.29 -23.49 -20.49
CA SER A 253 7.54 -23.98 -21.04
C SER A 253 8.53 -22.84 -21.22
N PRO A 254 9.85 -23.09 -21.15
CA PRO A 254 10.84 -22.11 -21.53
C PRO A 254 10.54 -21.51 -22.92
N GLY A 255 10.61 -20.19 -23.05
CA GLY A 255 10.26 -19.46 -24.26
C GLY A 255 8.82 -18.95 -24.34
N ASP A 256 7.90 -19.41 -23.46
CA ASP A 256 6.57 -18.81 -23.37
C ASP A 256 6.68 -17.33 -22.98
N THR A 257 5.89 -16.47 -23.63
CA THR A 257 5.77 -15.06 -23.23
C THR A 257 4.60 -14.90 -22.27
N VAL A 258 4.89 -14.39 -21.07
CA VAL A 258 3.90 -14.08 -20.04
C VAL A 258 3.74 -12.57 -19.96
N ALA A 259 2.51 -12.08 -19.95
CA ALA A 259 2.18 -10.73 -19.54
C ALA A 259 1.48 -10.76 -18.18
N TRP A 260 1.68 -9.76 -17.33
CA TRP A 260 0.94 -9.64 -16.08
C TRP A 260 0.53 -8.21 -15.78
N ARG A 261 -0.43 -8.11 -14.85
CA ARG A 261 -0.77 -6.92 -14.11
C ARG A 261 -1.05 -7.27 -12.66
N ALA A 262 -0.56 -6.48 -11.72
CA ALA A 262 -0.75 -6.65 -10.29
C ALA A 262 -1.11 -5.31 -9.66
N ASP A 263 -2.41 -5.09 -9.43
CA ASP A 263 -2.91 -3.92 -8.73
C ASP A 263 -3.42 -4.30 -7.33
N VAL A 264 -3.52 -3.32 -6.44
CA VAL A 264 -4.33 -3.42 -5.21
C VAL A 264 -5.53 -2.48 -5.34
N VAL A 265 -6.67 -2.93 -4.84
CA VAL A 265 -7.87 -2.12 -4.69
C VAL A 265 -8.28 -2.08 -3.21
N VAL A 266 -8.93 -0.99 -2.80
CA VAL A 266 -9.60 -0.90 -1.50
C VAL A 266 -11.03 -1.39 -1.68
N VAL A 267 -11.46 -2.35 -0.86
CA VAL A 267 -12.86 -2.78 -0.79
C VAL A 267 -13.41 -2.35 0.57
N PRO A 268 -14.57 -1.68 0.63
CA PRO A 268 -15.20 -1.33 1.90
C PRO A 268 -15.37 -2.56 2.80
N THR A 269 -15.09 -2.40 4.08
CA THR A 269 -15.00 -3.52 5.03
C THR A 269 -16.34 -4.27 5.14
N GLU A 270 -17.47 -3.59 4.99
CA GLU A 270 -18.83 -4.16 4.95
C GLU A 270 -19.08 -5.12 3.78
N TRP A 271 -18.28 -5.03 2.70
CA TRP A 271 -18.39 -5.90 1.53
C TRP A 271 -17.37 -7.04 1.56
N SER A 272 -16.42 -6.98 2.48
CA SER A 272 -15.32 -7.95 2.62
C SER A 272 -15.69 -9.23 3.37
N SER A 273 -16.85 -9.25 4.05
CA SER A 273 -17.38 -10.38 4.84
C SER A 273 -18.03 -11.48 3.99
N ALA A 274 -18.12 -11.30 2.68
CA ALA A 274 -18.53 -12.35 1.74
C ALA A 274 -17.36 -13.35 1.52
N ALA A 275 -17.63 -14.65 1.63
CA ALA A 275 -16.63 -15.70 1.46
C ALA A 275 -15.94 -15.62 0.07
N PRO A 276 -14.67 -16.05 -0.06
CA PRO A 276 -14.01 -16.09 -1.36
C PRO A 276 -14.82 -16.97 -2.33
N GLY A 277 -15.29 -16.39 -3.43
CA GLY A 277 -16.04 -17.09 -4.48
C GLY A 277 -17.57 -16.92 -4.44
N GLU A 278 -18.14 -16.37 -3.37
CA GLU A 278 -19.58 -16.12 -3.29
C GLU A 278 -19.85 -14.73 -2.70
N GLY A 279 -20.26 -13.78 -3.54
CA GLY A 279 -20.87 -12.53 -3.08
C GLY A 279 -20.26 -11.26 -3.66
N ARG A 280 -21.04 -10.18 -3.54
CA ARG A 280 -20.80 -8.84 -4.08
C ARG A 280 -19.34 -8.34 -3.99
N GLY A 281 -18.56 -8.75 -2.98
CA GLY A 281 -17.16 -8.34 -2.76
C GLY A 281 -16.19 -8.65 -3.92
N ALA A 282 -16.33 -9.79 -4.59
CA ALA A 282 -15.47 -10.12 -5.75
C ALA A 282 -15.82 -9.28 -6.99
N GLN A 283 -17.12 -9.02 -7.20
CA GLN A 283 -17.61 -8.16 -8.27
C GLN A 283 -17.25 -6.69 -8.02
N THR A 284 -17.30 -6.20 -6.79
CA THR A 284 -16.89 -4.83 -6.45
C THR A 284 -15.38 -4.63 -6.49
N ALA A 285 -14.57 -5.62 -6.09
CA ALA A 285 -13.12 -5.55 -6.30
C ALA A 285 -12.75 -5.44 -7.79
N ALA A 286 -13.52 -6.08 -8.68
CA ALA A 286 -13.33 -5.96 -10.12
C ALA A 286 -13.65 -4.53 -10.62
N MET A 287 -14.64 -3.86 -10.02
CA MET A 287 -15.06 -2.50 -10.40
C MET A 287 -14.30 -1.37 -9.67
N ALA A 288 -13.61 -1.68 -8.56
CA ALA A 288 -12.87 -0.71 -7.79
C ALA A 288 -11.64 -0.17 -8.56
N ALA A 289 -11.34 1.11 -8.37
CA ALA A 289 -10.14 1.72 -8.93
C ALA A 289 -8.88 1.18 -8.22
N PRO A 290 -7.79 0.88 -8.96
CA PRO A 290 -6.48 0.66 -8.36
C PRO A 290 -6.06 1.83 -7.49
N VAL A 291 -5.44 1.50 -6.37
CA VAL A 291 -4.75 2.51 -5.56
C VAL A 291 -3.41 2.83 -6.20
N ARG A 292 -3.06 4.12 -6.23
CA ARG A 292 -1.73 4.60 -6.57
C ARG A 292 -0.80 4.49 -5.36
N GLU A 293 -1.32 4.79 -4.18
CA GLU A 293 -0.58 4.68 -2.92
C GLU A 293 -1.39 3.85 -1.95
N ALA A 294 -0.77 3.00 -1.15
CA ALA A 294 -1.45 2.35 -0.05
C ALA A 294 -0.47 1.89 1.03
N VAL A 295 -0.92 1.98 2.27
CA VAL A 295 -0.24 1.42 3.43
C VAL A 295 -1.22 0.64 4.27
N GLY A 296 -0.76 -0.47 4.85
CA GLY A 296 -1.48 -1.15 5.91
C GLY A 296 -1.65 -0.30 7.16
N GLY A 297 -2.62 -0.66 7.96
CA GLY A 297 -2.81 -0.18 9.32
C GLY A 297 -3.54 -1.25 10.13
N PHE A 298 -3.54 -1.13 11.45
CA PHE A 298 -4.37 -1.98 12.30
C PHE A 298 -4.43 -1.45 13.74
N PRO A 299 -5.59 -1.52 14.41
CA PRO A 299 -6.92 -1.84 13.88
C PRO A 299 -7.62 -0.62 13.25
N GLU A 300 -8.75 -0.85 12.57
CA GLU A 300 -9.66 0.25 12.20
C GLU A 300 -10.34 0.77 13.46
N LEU A 301 -10.27 2.09 13.69
CA LEU A 301 -10.77 2.72 14.92
C LEU A 301 -12.18 3.30 14.72
N LEU A 302 -12.38 4.02 13.62
CA LEU A 302 -13.60 4.75 13.30
C LEU A 302 -14.07 4.39 11.89
N ARG A 303 -15.39 4.33 11.71
CA ARG A 303 -16.07 4.24 10.42
C ARG A 303 -17.33 5.08 10.45
N ASP A 304 -17.51 5.97 9.48
CA ASP A 304 -18.66 6.89 9.41
C ASP A 304 -18.92 7.64 10.73
N GLY A 305 -17.83 8.08 11.38
CA GLY A 305 -17.86 8.75 12.68
C GLY A 305 -18.19 7.86 13.88
N ARG A 306 -18.28 6.54 13.71
CA ARG A 306 -18.61 5.58 14.77
C ARG A 306 -17.41 4.69 15.13
N PRO A 307 -17.18 4.39 16.42
CA PRO A 307 -16.17 3.40 16.82
C PRO A 307 -16.48 2.02 16.26
N VAL A 308 -15.47 1.35 15.67
CA VAL A 308 -15.58 0.00 15.09
C VAL A 308 -14.50 -0.98 15.59
N LEU A 309 -13.78 -0.60 16.64
CA LEU A 309 -12.70 -1.41 17.20
C LEU A 309 -13.20 -2.79 17.64
N ASP A 310 -12.72 -3.83 16.96
CA ASP A 310 -12.88 -5.21 17.40
C ASP A 310 -11.69 -5.62 18.28
N GLN A 311 -11.88 -5.54 19.60
CA GLN A 311 -10.85 -5.89 20.59
C GLN A 311 -10.44 -7.36 20.53
N GLN A 312 -11.27 -8.27 19.99
CA GLN A 312 -10.95 -9.70 19.90
C GLN A 312 -9.91 -9.99 18.81
N ARG A 313 -9.80 -9.11 17.80
CA ARG A 313 -8.77 -9.20 16.75
C ARG A 313 -7.44 -8.58 17.17
N VAL A 314 -7.41 -7.85 18.28
CA VAL A 314 -6.20 -7.21 18.80
C VAL A 314 -5.53 -8.16 19.79
N VAL A 315 -4.24 -8.42 19.62
CA VAL A 315 -3.45 -9.21 20.58
C VAL A 315 -3.58 -8.53 21.96
N PRO A 316 -3.97 -9.24 23.04
CA PRO A 316 -4.29 -8.61 24.32
C PRO A 316 -3.20 -7.66 24.83
N ALA A 317 -1.93 -8.08 24.76
CA ALA A 317 -0.78 -7.26 25.15
C ALA A 317 -0.61 -5.95 24.33
N PHE A 318 -1.14 -5.89 23.10
CA PHE A 318 -1.14 -4.68 22.27
C PHE A 318 -2.35 -3.78 22.54
N GLY A 319 -3.49 -4.39 22.90
CA GLY A 319 -4.77 -3.69 23.08
C GLY A 319 -4.96 -3.08 24.47
N VAL A 320 -4.40 -3.69 25.53
CA VAL A 320 -4.58 -3.21 26.92
C VAL A 320 -3.52 -2.22 27.39
N ASN A 321 -2.37 -2.19 26.73
CA ASN A 321 -1.23 -1.37 27.13
C ASN A 321 -1.20 -0.01 26.41
N ARG A 322 -0.70 1.01 27.12
CA ARG A 322 -0.42 2.33 26.55
C ARG A 322 0.89 2.28 25.76
N HIS A 323 0.83 2.70 24.52
CA HIS A 323 1.99 2.87 23.63
C HIS A 323 1.79 4.15 22.81
N PRO A 324 2.87 4.79 22.32
CA PRO A 324 2.76 5.82 21.29
C PRO A 324 1.97 5.29 20.09
N ARG A 325 1.06 6.10 19.53
CA ARG A 325 0.16 5.73 18.44
C ARG A 325 0.23 6.74 17.30
N THR A 326 -0.10 6.25 16.11
CA THR A 326 -0.21 7.03 14.89
C THR A 326 -1.47 6.60 14.16
N ALA A 327 -2.21 7.56 13.60
CA ALA A 327 -3.44 7.31 12.86
C ALA A 327 -3.60 8.34 11.73
N ILE A 328 -4.45 8.00 10.75
CA ILE A 328 -4.88 8.86 9.65
C ILE A 328 -6.39 8.63 9.45
N GLY A 329 -7.12 9.68 9.08
CA GLY A 329 -8.56 9.64 8.84
C GLY A 329 -9.12 11.00 8.46
#